data_AF-A0AAV5CQU8-F1
#
_entry.id   AF-A0AAV5CQU8-F1
#
_cell.length_a   1.000
_cell.length_b   1.000
_cell.length_c   1.000
_cell.angle_alpha   90.00
_cell.angle_beta   90.00
_cell.angle_gamma   90.00
#
_symmetry.space_group_name_H-M   'P 1'
#
loop_
_entity.id
_entity.type
_entity.pdbx_description
1 polymer ?
#
loop_
_entity_poly.entity_id
_entity_poly.type
_entity_poly.pdbx_seq_one_letter_code
_entity_poly.pdbx_strand_id
1 'polypeptide(L)'
;MPRKPKRKSPASPARRDSSPEPYPSHSSPSPEQCLAVRDALLAFHGFPEEFAPFRVLRLGGRPPEEDNSEAPAKPPSPTVLDGLVITLLSQNTTDAISHRAFASLKAAFPSWDQ
;
A
#
# COMPACT_ATOMS: atom_id res chain seq x y z
N MET A 1 -37.18 -33.49 -21.91
CA MET A 1 -36.17 -33.80 -20.87
C MET A 1 -34.86 -33.09 -21.22
N PRO A 2 -34.57 -31.89 -20.70
CA PRO A 2 -33.33 -31.16 -21.02
C PRO A 2 -32.18 -31.63 -20.11
N ARG A 3 -31.03 -32.00 -20.70
CA ARG A 3 -29.83 -32.45 -19.98
C ARG A 3 -29.07 -31.23 -19.43
N LYS A 4 -28.79 -31.23 -18.12
CA LYS A 4 -28.04 -30.15 -17.45
C LYS A 4 -26.57 -30.10 -17.94
N PRO A 5 -25.98 -28.90 -18.10
CA PRO A 5 -24.58 -28.76 -18.51
C PRO A 5 -23.63 -29.13 -17.36
N LYS A 6 -22.58 -29.89 -17.68
CA LYS A 6 -21.57 -30.38 -16.74
C LYS A 6 -20.58 -29.24 -16.44
N ARG A 7 -20.57 -28.72 -15.21
CA ARG A 7 -19.58 -27.74 -14.72
C ARG A 7 -18.18 -28.35 -14.85
N LYS A 8 -17.32 -27.74 -15.67
CA LYS A 8 -15.87 -28.03 -15.67
C LYS A 8 -15.27 -27.39 -14.41
N SER A 9 -14.59 -28.18 -13.59
CA SER A 9 -13.78 -27.68 -12.48
C SER A 9 -12.69 -26.74 -13.04
N PRO A 10 -12.34 -25.65 -12.34
CA PRO A 10 -11.25 -24.78 -12.78
C PRO A 10 -9.95 -25.58 -12.85
N ALA A 11 -9.17 -25.33 -13.90
CA ALA A 11 -7.87 -25.96 -14.08
C ALA A 11 -6.99 -25.67 -12.85
N SER A 12 -6.39 -26.73 -12.28
CA SER A 12 -5.31 -26.58 -11.33
C SER A 12 -4.26 -25.63 -11.91
N PRO A 13 -3.70 -24.70 -11.12
CA PRO A 13 -2.67 -23.80 -11.63
C PRO A 13 -1.55 -24.66 -12.21
N ALA A 14 -1.23 -24.41 -13.48
CA ALA A 14 -0.12 -25.04 -14.16
C ALA A 14 1.10 -24.96 -13.24
N ARG A 15 1.75 -26.11 -12.99
CA ARG A 15 3.05 -26.15 -12.34
C ARG A 15 3.94 -25.19 -13.11
N ARG A 16 4.27 -24.05 -12.50
CA ARG A 16 5.26 -23.13 -13.04
C ARG A 16 6.54 -23.94 -13.10
N ASP A 17 7.11 -24.08 -14.30
CA ASP A 17 8.46 -24.60 -14.46
C ASP A 17 9.34 -23.91 -13.43
N SER A 18 9.95 -24.70 -12.56
CA SER A 18 10.74 -24.24 -11.44
C SER A 18 11.98 -23.53 -11.99
N SER A 19 11.88 -22.22 -12.20
CA SER A 19 13.06 -21.37 -12.14
C SER A 19 13.82 -21.77 -10.88
N PRO A 20 15.13 -22.03 -10.96
CA PRO A 20 15.90 -22.34 -9.77
C PRO A 20 15.65 -21.22 -8.75
N GLU A 21 15.34 -21.62 -7.52
CA GLU A 21 15.21 -20.70 -6.38
C GLU A 21 16.42 -19.75 -6.44
N PRO A 22 16.23 -18.43 -6.39
CA PRO A 22 17.33 -17.46 -6.58
C PRO A 22 18.47 -17.66 -5.57
N TYR A 23 18.18 -18.31 -4.43
CA TYR A 23 19.12 -18.62 -3.37
C TYR A 23 19.02 -20.10 -2.96
N PRO A 24 19.50 -21.03 -3.80
CA PRO A 24 19.26 -22.46 -3.61
C PRO A 24 20.03 -23.04 -2.41
N SER A 25 21.08 -22.34 -1.93
CA SER A 25 21.85 -22.69 -0.74
C SER A 25 21.26 -22.16 0.57
N HIS A 26 20.19 -21.38 0.52
CA HIS A 26 19.58 -20.75 1.69
C HIS A 26 18.20 -21.34 1.95
N SER A 27 17.97 -21.81 3.17
CA SER A 27 16.62 -22.19 3.60
C SER A 27 15.74 -20.95 3.71
N SER A 28 14.44 -21.08 3.41
CA SER A 28 13.46 -20.04 3.72
C SER A 28 13.46 -19.71 5.22
N PRO A 29 13.20 -18.46 5.61
CA PRO A 29 13.18 -18.07 7.02
C PRO A 29 12.05 -18.78 7.79
N SER A 30 12.30 -19.09 9.06
CA SER A 30 11.26 -19.61 9.94
C SER A 30 10.23 -18.52 10.29
N PRO A 31 9.01 -18.89 10.72
CA PRO A 31 8.02 -17.92 11.19
C PRO A 31 8.55 -17.02 12.32
N GLU A 32 9.32 -17.58 13.25
CA GLU A 32 9.95 -16.84 14.36
C GLU A 32 10.98 -15.83 13.86
N GLN A 33 11.79 -16.20 12.87
CA GLN A 33 12.76 -15.30 12.25
C GLN A 33 12.07 -14.12 11.53
N CYS A 34 10.97 -14.39 10.82
CA CYS A 34 10.17 -13.33 10.17
C CYS A 34 9.62 -12.33 11.20
N LEU A 35 9.11 -12.81 12.34
CA LEU A 35 8.60 -11.97 13.42
C LEU A 35 9.72 -11.14 14.06
N ALA A 36 10.87 -11.77 14.33
CA ALA A 36 12.02 -11.08 14.92
C ALA A 36 12.52 -9.93 14.04
N VAL A 37 12.62 -10.14 12.73
CA VAL A 37 13.01 -9.09 11.76
C VAL A 37 11.98 -7.97 11.73
N ARG A 38 10.68 -8.29 11.68
CA ARG A 38 9.60 -7.30 11.73
C ARG A 38 9.72 -6.41 12.97
N ASP A 39 9.89 -7.01 14.13
CA ASP A 39 9.92 -6.29 15.41
C ASP A 39 11.19 -5.43 15.52
N ALA A 40 12.33 -5.94 15.06
CA ALA A 40 13.59 -5.18 15.00
C ALA A 40 13.48 -3.97 14.06
N LEU A 41 12.90 -4.13 12.86
CA LEU A 41 12.70 -3.03 11.91
C LEU A 41 11.72 -2.00 12.45
N LEU A 42 10.63 -2.42 13.09
CA LEU A 42 9.66 -1.52 13.70
C LEU A 42 10.26 -0.74 14.87
N ALA A 43 11.08 -1.39 15.70
CA ALA A 43 11.77 -0.72 16.80
C ALA A 43 12.82 0.29 16.32
N PHE A 44 13.50 -0.01 15.20
CA PHE A 44 14.53 0.85 14.65
C PHE A 44 13.97 2.05 13.86
N HIS A 45 12.98 1.84 13.00
CA HIS A 45 12.42 2.88 12.15
C HIS A 45 11.21 3.60 12.76
N GLY A 46 10.57 3.00 13.76
CA GLY A 46 9.26 3.44 14.23
C GLY A 46 8.14 3.12 13.24
N PHE A 47 6.93 3.59 13.56
CA PHE A 47 5.80 3.51 12.66
C PHE A 47 5.78 4.73 11.73
N PRO A 48 5.60 4.57 10.40
CA PRO A 48 5.60 5.72 9.50
C PRO A 48 4.42 6.66 9.78
N GLU A 49 4.73 7.94 9.99
CA GLU A 49 3.75 8.96 10.41
C GLU A 49 2.70 9.20 9.32
N GLU A 50 3.07 9.08 8.05
CA GLU A 50 2.13 9.21 6.92
C GLU A 50 0.96 8.22 7.00
N PHE A 51 1.15 7.09 7.69
CA PHE A 51 0.11 6.08 7.87
C PHE A 51 -0.69 6.20 9.18
N ALA A 52 -0.31 7.12 10.07
CA ALA A 52 -0.97 7.28 11.37
C ALA A 52 -2.48 7.55 11.23
N PRO A 53 -2.97 8.42 10.32
CA PRO A 53 -4.41 8.66 10.17
C PRO A 53 -5.19 7.41 9.77
N PHE A 54 -4.64 6.60 8.85
CA PHE A 54 -5.28 5.38 8.39
C PHE A 54 -5.31 4.28 9.46
N ARG A 55 -4.29 4.24 10.32
CA ARG A 55 -4.24 3.32 11.46
C ARG A 55 -5.30 3.66 12.51
N VAL A 56 -5.48 4.94 12.81
CA VAL A 56 -6.53 5.42 13.72
C VAL A 56 -7.91 5.07 13.17
N LEU A 57 -8.16 5.34 11.88
CA LEU A 57 -9.42 5.00 11.20
C LEU A 57 -9.72 3.50 11.26
N ARG A 58 -8.72 2.64 11.02
CA ARG A 58 -8.88 1.18 11.09
C ARG A 58 -9.23 0.69 12.50
N LEU A 59 -8.71 1.33 13.53
CA LEU A 59 -8.96 0.98 14.93
C LEU A 59 -10.31 1.54 15.44
N GLY A 60 -11.12 2.15 14.56
CA GLY A 60 -12.38 2.79 14.95
C GLY A 60 -12.19 4.09 15.73
N GLY A 61 -10.95 4.61 15.79
CA GLY A 61 -10.67 5.91 16.36
C GLY A 61 -11.06 7.01 15.37
N ARG A 62 -11.58 8.13 15.88
CA ARG A 62 -11.61 9.37 15.13
C ARG A 62 -10.17 9.89 15.04
N PRO A 63 -9.65 10.29 13.86
CA PRO A 63 -8.38 10.99 13.81
C PRO A 63 -8.42 12.17 14.80
N PRO A 64 -7.29 12.54 15.43
CA PRO A 64 -7.26 13.69 16.32
C PRO A 64 -7.76 14.90 15.53
N GLU A 65 -8.99 15.32 15.82
CA GLU A 65 -9.45 16.62 15.43
C GLU A 65 -8.77 17.58 16.40
N GLU A 66 -7.62 18.08 15.97
CA GLU A 66 -7.04 19.25 16.58
C GLU A 66 -8.05 20.39 16.46
N ASP A 67 -8.30 20.96 17.63
CA ASP A 67 -9.32 21.93 18.02
C ASP A 67 -9.79 22.90 16.91
N ASN A 68 -11.11 23.06 16.83
CA ASN A 68 -11.82 23.85 15.83
C ASN A 68 -11.64 25.34 16.11
N SER A 69 -10.55 25.94 15.62
CA SER A 69 -10.35 27.38 15.59
C SER A 69 -9.88 27.82 14.21
N GLU A 70 -10.86 28.28 13.41
CA GLU A 70 -10.75 29.27 12.32
C GLU A 70 -9.43 29.28 11.52
N ALA A 71 -9.17 28.19 10.78
CA ALA A 71 -8.03 28.05 9.87
C ALA A 71 -8.53 27.69 8.45
N PRO A 72 -7.80 28.10 7.38
CA PRO A 72 -8.27 27.99 5.99
C PRO A 72 -8.56 26.53 5.61
N ALA A 73 -9.49 26.34 4.68
CA ALA A 73 -9.99 25.05 4.20
C ALA A 73 -8.87 23.98 4.15
N LYS A 74 -8.95 23.02 5.08
CA LYS A 74 -7.97 21.95 5.26
C LYS A 74 -7.79 21.21 3.92
N PRO A 75 -6.54 20.87 3.53
CA PRO A 75 -6.34 20.04 2.35
C PRO A 75 -7.12 18.73 2.51
N PRO A 76 -7.73 18.22 1.44
CA PRO A 76 -8.51 16.99 1.49
C PRO A 76 -7.64 15.85 2.04
N SER A 77 -8.25 14.98 2.86
CA SER A 77 -7.58 13.79 3.37
C SER A 77 -7.04 12.95 2.20
N PRO A 78 -5.80 12.43 2.29
CA PRO A 78 -5.24 11.60 1.24
C PRO A 78 -6.14 10.40 0.95
N THR A 79 -6.44 10.21 -0.32
CA THR A 79 -7.28 9.12 -0.85
C THR A 79 -6.43 7.91 -1.24
N VAL A 80 -7.07 6.76 -1.45
CA VAL A 80 -6.39 5.58 -2.01
C VAL A 80 -5.78 5.87 -3.38
N LEU A 81 -6.47 6.67 -4.20
CA LEU A 81 -5.98 7.10 -5.51
C LEU A 81 -4.73 7.97 -5.39
N ASP A 82 -4.65 8.85 -4.39
CA ASP A 82 -3.42 9.64 -4.12
C ASP A 82 -2.23 8.69 -3.86
N GLY A 83 -2.42 7.66 -3.03
CA GLY A 83 -1.39 6.66 -2.77
C GLY A 83 -0.95 5.89 -4.02
N LEU A 84 -1.89 5.53 -4.91
CA LEU A 84 -1.57 4.87 -6.18
C LEU A 84 -0.77 5.77 -7.12
N VAL A 85 -1.15 7.05 -7.22
CA VAL A 85 -0.42 8.03 -8.05
C VAL A 85 0.98 8.25 -7.49
N ILE A 86 1.14 8.41 -6.17
CA ILE A 86 2.46 8.52 -5.51
C ILE A 86 3.32 7.29 -5.84
N THR A 87 2.76 6.09 -5.72
CA THR A 87 3.45 4.82 -6.02
C THR A 87 3.86 4.72 -7.48
N LEU A 88 3.06 5.25 -8.40
CA LEU A 88 3.42 5.28 -9.82
C LEU A 88 4.56 6.26 -10.09
N LEU A 89 4.51 7.45 -9.47
CA LEU A 89 5.53 8.48 -9.63
C LEU A 89 6.87 8.14 -8.97
N SER A 90 6.90 7.26 -7.98
CA SER A 90 8.14 6.82 -7.33
C SER A 90 8.95 5.82 -8.16
N GLN A 91 8.35 5.21 -9.19
CA GLN A 91 9.02 4.20 -10.00
C GLN A 91 10.14 4.80 -10.82
N ASN A 92 11.36 4.30 -10.64
CA ASN A 92 12.54 4.77 -11.38
C ASN A 92 12.78 6.29 -11.21
N THR A 93 12.33 6.87 -10.09
CA THR A 93 12.56 8.26 -9.73
C THR A 93 13.18 8.36 -8.33
N THR A 94 13.43 9.57 -7.86
CA THR A 94 13.84 9.83 -6.47
C THR A 94 12.69 10.43 -5.69
N ASP A 95 12.75 10.34 -4.37
CA ASP A 95 11.73 10.92 -3.47
C ASP A 95 11.53 12.41 -3.75
N ALA A 96 12.60 13.17 -3.92
CA ALA A 96 12.51 14.61 -4.19
C ALA A 96 11.77 14.93 -5.51
N ILE A 97 11.98 14.12 -6.55
CA ILE A 97 11.35 14.30 -7.86
C ILE A 97 9.88 13.86 -7.81
N SER A 98 9.59 12.69 -7.24
CA SER A 98 8.24 12.16 -7.13
C SER A 98 7.34 13.05 -6.27
N HIS A 99 7.84 13.56 -5.13
CA HIS A 99 7.09 14.52 -4.30
C HIS A 99 6.77 15.81 -5.04
N ARG A 100 7.74 16.37 -5.78
CA ARG A 100 7.51 17.58 -6.58
C ARG A 100 6.47 17.33 -7.68
N ALA A 101 6.57 16.19 -8.38
CA ALA A 101 5.62 15.81 -9.42
C ALA A 101 4.21 15.63 -8.86
N PHE A 102 4.07 14.95 -7.71
CA PHE A 102 2.79 14.77 -7.04
C PHE A 102 2.16 16.10 -6.63
N ALA A 103 2.94 17.01 -6.02
CA ALA A 103 2.46 18.33 -5.64
C ALA A 103 1.97 19.14 -6.87
N SER A 104 2.72 19.10 -7.98
CA SER A 104 2.32 19.72 -9.24
C SER A 104 1.03 19.11 -9.80
N LEU A 105 0.87 17.78 -9.75
CA LEU A 105 -0.35 17.12 -10.18
C LEU A 105 -1.55 17.53 -9.31
N LYS A 106 -1.41 17.57 -7.98
CA LYS A 106 -2.51 18.00 -7.09
C LYS A 106 -2.88 19.47 -7.28
N ALA A 107 -1.92 20.32 -7.64
CA ALA A 107 -2.21 21.71 -7.98
C ALA A 107 -3.00 21.85 -9.29
N ALA A 108 -2.68 21.04 -10.31
CA ALA A 108 -3.40 21.03 -11.59
C ALA A 108 -4.74 20.28 -11.54
N PHE A 109 -4.81 19.22 -10.73
CA PHE A 109 -5.95 18.31 -10.59
C PHE A 109 -6.31 18.15 -9.10
N PRO A 110 -7.09 19.09 -8.53
CA PRO A 110 -7.50 19.02 -7.13
C PRO A 110 -8.28 17.75 -6.77
N SER A 111 -9.01 17.17 -7.73
CA SER A 111 -9.69 15.87 -7.64
C SER A 111 -9.34 14.99 -8.85
N TRP A 112 -9.57 13.69 -8.74
CA TRP A 112 -9.27 12.70 -9.79
C TRP A 112 -10.43 12.43 -10.75
N ASP A 113 -11.58 13.09 -10.58
CA ASP A 113 -12.83 12.85 -11.35
C ASP A 113 -12.85 13.58 -12.72
N GLN A 114 -11.69 13.86 -13.29
CA GLN A 114 -11.54 14.61 -14.55
C GLN A 114 -11.72 13.73 -15.78
#